data_AF-A7SD93-F1
#
_entry.id   AF-A7SD93-F1
#
_cell.length_a   1.000
_cell.length_b   1.000
_cell.length_c   1.000
_cell.angle_alpha   90.00
_cell.angle_beta   90.00
_cell.angle_gamma   90.00
#
_symmetry.space_group_name_H-M   'P 1'
#
loop_
_entity.id
_entity.type
_entity.pdbx_description
1 polymer ?
#
loop_
_entity_poly.entity_id
_entity_poly.type
_entity_poly.pdbx_seq_one_letter_code
_entity_poly.pdbx_strand_id
1 'polypeptide(L)'
;MATSFGEGGTRPDTKRLEFKKQNLDDAYAAPANFLEIDVVNPETHGVGKKRYTDYELRMRTNLPVFKQKESSVRRRYSDFEWLRSELERDSKIVVPALPGKALKRMLPFRGDDGIFEDEFIEDRRQGLEAFINRVAGHPLAQNEKCLHMFLQEPMIDKNYVPGKVRST
;
A
#
# COMPACT_ATOMS: atom_id res chain seq x y z
N MET A 1 10.72 -52.76 52.44
CA MET A 1 11.38 -51.50 52.04
C MET A 1 12.07 -51.76 50.71
N ALA A 2 11.42 -51.39 49.60
CA ALA A 2 11.68 -50.15 48.82
C ALA A 2 13.04 -50.24 48.11
N THR A 3 13.19 -50.14 46.78
CA THR A 3 12.55 -49.22 45.82
C THR A 3 12.63 -49.77 44.39
N SER A 4 11.63 -49.45 43.58
CA SER A 4 11.54 -49.70 42.14
C SER A 4 11.69 -48.40 41.33
N PHE A 5 12.24 -48.56 40.12
CA PHE A 5 12.24 -47.70 38.91
C PHE A 5 12.66 -46.21 38.98
N GLY A 6 13.58 -45.87 38.07
CA GLY A 6 13.79 -44.52 37.54
C GLY A 6 14.15 -44.63 36.06
N GLU A 7 13.15 -44.54 35.18
CA GLU A 7 13.28 -44.53 33.73
C GLU A 7 14.12 -43.33 33.25
N GLY A 8 15.01 -43.58 32.31
CA GLY A 8 15.77 -42.56 31.61
C GLY A 8 14.83 -41.67 30.80
N GLY A 9 14.66 -40.43 31.24
CA GLY A 9 13.91 -39.41 30.51
C GLY A 9 14.56 -39.09 29.16
N THR A 10 13.90 -39.48 28.07
CA THR A 10 14.23 -39.08 26.71
C THR A 10 13.99 -37.58 26.56
N ARG A 11 15.08 -36.81 26.45
CA ARG A 11 15.01 -35.37 26.11
C ARG A 11 14.42 -35.21 24.70
N PRO A 12 13.46 -34.29 24.45
CA PRO A 12 12.89 -34.08 23.13
C PRO A 12 13.77 -33.10 22.34
N ASP A 13 15.06 -33.40 22.18
CA ASP A 13 15.96 -32.58 21.39
C ASP A 13 16.16 -33.27 20.03
N THR A 14 15.64 -32.65 18.97
CA THR A 14 15.68 -33.07 17.55
C THR A 14 14.55 -34.01 17.06
N LYS A 15 13.28 -33.63 17.27
CA LYS A 15 12.22 -34.16 16.37
C LYS A 15 12.52 -33.67 14.95
N ARG A 16 12.79 -34.61 14.04
CA ARG A 16 12.93 -34.35 12.59
C ARG A 16 11.70 -33.57 12.12
N LEU A 17 11.91 -32.39 11.55
CA LEU A 17 10.84 -31.66 10.87
C LEU A 17 10.28 -32.56 9.78
N GLU A 18 9.02 -32.95 9.94
CA GLU A 18 8.24 -33.64 8.91
C GLU A 18 8.14 -32.68 7.71
N PHE A 19 9.00 -32.88 6.71
CA PHE A 19 8.88 -32.13 5.46
C PHE A 19 7.62 -32.61 4.75
N LYS A 20 6.58 -31.75 4.76
CA LYS A 20 5.41 -31.97 3.91
C LYS A 20 5.92 -32.04 2.47
N LYS A 21 5.80 -33.21 1.83
CA LYS A 21 6.17 -33.39 0.41
C LYS A 21 5.42 -32.35 -0.40
N GLN A 22 6.14 -31.43 -1.04
CA GLN A 22 5.58 -30.51 -2.01
C GLN A 22 4.92 -31.34 -3.12
N ASN A 23 3.64 -31.11 -3.37
CA ASN A 23 2.90 -31.85 -4.40
C ASN A 23 3.24 -31.27 -5.79
N LEU A 24 3.10 -32.08 -6.85
CA LEU A 24 3.28 -31.61 -8.23
C LEU A 24 2.33 -30.44 -8.54
N ASP A 25 1.13 -30.45 -7.98
CA ASP A 25 0.20 -29.31 -8.08
C ASP A 25 0.74 -28.04 -7.42
N ASP A 26 1.49 -28.10 -6.32
CA ASP A 26 2.13 -26.92 -5.71
C ASP A 26 3.32 -26.42 -6.54
N ALA A 27 4.01 -27.33 -7.24
CA ALA A 27 5.14 -27.00 -8.10
C ALA A 27 4.72 -26.31 -9.41
N TYR A 28 3.48 -26.57 -9.87
CA TYR A 28 2.91 -25.99 -11.09
C TYR A 28 1.74 -25.03 -10.84
N ALA A 29 1.25 -24.90 -9.60
CA ALA A 29 0.33 -23.84 -9.21
C ALA A 29 1.02 -22.50 -9.43
N ALA A 30 0.28 -21.51 -9.95
CA ALA A 30 0.81 -20.16 -10.14
C ALA A 30 1.31 -19.63 -8.78
N PRO A 31 2.63 -19.47 -8.57
CA PRO A 31 3.13 -18.90 -7.34
C PRO A 31 3.22 -17.40 -7.58
N ALA A 32 2.17 -16.65 -7.22
CA ALA A 32 2.29 -15.20 -7.17
C ALA A 32 1.20 -14.61 -6.28
N ASN A 33 1.55 -14.39 -5.02
CA ASN A 33 0.96 -13.27 -4.31
C ASN A 33 1.18 -12.01 -5.20
N PHE A 34 0.12 -11.41 -5.69
CA PHE A 34 0.17 -10.25 -6.57
C PHE A 34 -0.57 -9.08 -5.93
N LEU A 35 -0.09 -7.89 -6.24
CA LEU A 35 -0.69 -6.62 -5.87
C LEU A 35 -0.39 -5.66 -7.01
N GLU A 36 -1.45 -5.22 -7.68
CA GLU A 36 -1.39 -4.29 -8.79
C GLU A 36 -2.25 -3.08 -8.41
N ILE A 37 -1.69 -1.89 -8.58
CA ILE A 37 -2.38 -0.64 -8.32
C ILE A 37 -2.16 0.28 -9.52
N ASP A 38 -3.23 0.56 -10.26
CA ASP A 38 -3.21 1.48 -11.38
C ASP A 38 -3.74 2.84 -10.92
N VAL A 39 -3.08 3.92 -11.36
CA VAL A 39 -3.55 5.29 -11.17
C VAL A 39 -4.01 5.80 -12.52
N VAL A 40 -5.32 5.95 -12.71
CA VAL A 40 -5.94 6.22 -14.01
C VAL A 40 -6.97 7.34 -13.91
N ASN A 41 -7.54 7.71 -15.07
CA ASN A 41 -8.67 8.64 -15.19
C ASN A 41 -8.47 9.92 -14.37
N PRO A 42 -7.51 10.79 -14.73
CA PRO A 42 -7.40 12.07 -14.07
C PRO A 42 -8.66 12.91 -14.33
N GLU A 43 -9.27 13.45 -13.29
CA GLU A 43 -10.38 14.41 -13.43
C GLU A 43 -10.09 15.68 -12.67
N THR A 44 -10.44 16.80 -13.30
CA THR A 44 -10.23 18.12 -12.72
C THR A 44 -11.55 18.69 -12.23
N HIS A 45 -11.62 18.93 -10.92
CA HIS A 45 -12.80 19.42 -10.21
C HIS A 45 -12.63 20.88 -9.81
N GLY A 46 -13.76 21.59 -9.69
CA GLY A 46 -13.79 22.96 -9.19
C GLY A 46 -13.47 24.02 -10.24
N VAL A 47 -13.57 25.29 -9.84
CA VAL A 47 -13.45 26.46 -10.72
C VAL A 47 -12.47 27.47 -10.14
N GLY A 48 -11.68 28.10 -11.01
CA GLY A 48 -10.71 29.13 -10.63
C GLY A 48 -9.69 28.63 -9.61
N LYS A 49 -9.52 29.37 -8.50
CA LYS A 49 -8.53 29.07 -7.46
C LYS A 49 -8.84 27.83 -6.62
N LYS A 50 -10.05 27.27 -6.70
CA LYS A 50 -10.46 26.04 -5.98
C LYS A 50 -10.34 24.80 -6.84
N ARG A 51 -9.73 24.90 -8.02
CA ARG A 51 -9.57 23.78 -8.95
C ARG A 51 -8.53 22.78 -8.43
N TYR A 52 -8.80 21.49 -8.54
CA TYR A 52 -7.86 20.42 -8.20
C TYR A 52 -8.08 19.20 -9.10
N THR A 53 -7.03 18.42 -9.30
CA THR A 53 -7.09 17.16 -10.07
C THR A 53 -6.99 15.98 -9.10
N ASP A 54 -7.92 15.04 -9.21
CA ASP A 54 -7.87 13.74 -8.57
C ASP A 54 -7.66 12.63 -9.61
N TYR A 55 -7.36 11.44 -9.11
CA TYR A 55 -7.06 10.25 -9.89
C TYR A 55 -7.87 9.08 -9.35
N GLU A 56 -8.32 8.21 -10.23
CA GLU A 56 -8.91 6.92 -9.85
C GLU A 56 -7.78 5.92 -9.57
N LEU A 57 -7.76 5.36 -8.37
CA LEU A 57 -6.85 4.30 -7.97
C LEU A 57 -7.60 2.97 -8.04
N ARG A 58 -7.18 2.10 -8.95
CA ARG A 58 -7.71 0.75 -9.09
C ARG A 58 -6.73 -0.25 -8.52
N MET A 59 -7.12 -0.96 -7.48
CA MET A 59 -6.28 -1.96 -6.83
C MET A 59 -6.85 -3.36 -7.07
N ARG A 60 -5.99 -4.31 -7.43
CA ARG A 60 -6.27 -5.73 -7.59
C ARG A 60 -5.22 -6.56 -6.86
N THR A 61 -5.63 -7.48 -6.01
CA THR A 61 -4.71 -8.30 -5.21
C THR A 61 -5.32 -9.62 -4.75
N ASN A 62 -4.50 -10.65 -4.58
CA ASN A 62 -4.87 -11.89 -3.88
C ASN A 62 -4.31 -11.95 -2.45
N LEU A 63 -3.58 -10.93 -1.99
CA LEU A 63 -2.98 -10.90 -0.67
C LEU A 63 -4.04 -10.96 0.44
N PRO A 64 -3.86 -11.77 1.50
CA PRO A 64 -4.84 -11.91 2.57
C PRO A 64 -4.92 -10.68 3.49
N VAL A 65 -3.87 -9.86 3.54
CA VAL A 65 -3.83 -8.64 4.38
C VAL A 65 -4.87 -7.61 3.95
N PHE A 66 -5.24 -7.59 2.67
CA PHE A 66 -6.26 -6.71 2.12
C PHE A 66 -7.65 -7.36 2.22
N LYS A 67 -8.57 -6.63 2.86
CA LYS A 67 -9.97 -7.05 3.03
C LYS A 67 -10.69 -7.21 1.68
N GLN A 68 -10.52 -6.24 0.79
CA GLN A 68 -11.06 -6.25 -0.57
C GLN A 68 -9.98 -6.74 -1.54
N LYS A 69 -10.34 -7.64 -2.46
CA LYS A 69 -9.45 -8.13 -3.52
C LYS A 69 -9.39 -7.19 -4.71
N GLU A 70 -10.46 -6.43 -4.90
CA GLU A 70 -10.56 -5.37 -5.89
C GLU A 70 -11.18 -4.14 -5.22
N SER A 71 -10.66 -2.96 -5.53
CA SER A 71 -11.23 -1.69 -5.06
C SER A 71 -10.92 -0.57 -6.04
N SER A 72 -11.83 0.39 -6.15
CA SER A 72 -11.62 1.63 -6.89
C SER A 72 -11.98 2.82 -5.99
N VAL A 73 -11.01 3.71 -5.78
CA VAL A 73 -11.15 4.90 -4.93
C VAL A 73 -10.54 6.11 -5.62
N ARG A 74 -11.00 7.32 -5.30
CA ARG A 74 -10.43 8.54 -5.89
C ARG A 74 -9.59 9.31 -4.90
N ARG A 75 -8.39 9.73 -5.34
CA ARG A 75 -7.40 10.43 -4.51
C ARG A 75 -6.79 11.58 -5.27
N ARG A 76 -6.62 12.71 -4.59
CA ARG A 76 -5.83 13.84 -5.09
C ARG A 76 -4.42 13.80 -4.54
N TYR A 77 -3.52 14.54 -5.17
CA TYR A 77 -2.11 14.60 -4.78
C TYR A 77 -1.89 14.85 -3.27
N SER A 78 -2.66 15.74 -2.64
CA SER A 78 -2.52 16.02 -1.21
C SER A 78 -2.83 14.81 -0.30
N ASP A 79 -3.62 13.86 -0.79
CA ASP A 79 -3.95 12.65 -0.04
C ASP A 79 -2.76 11.69 -0.04
N PHE A 80 -1.98 11.64 -1.12
CA PHE A 80 -0.70 10.91 -1.17
C PHE A 80 0.34 11.53 -0.23
N GLU A 81 0.37 12.87 -0.13
CA GLU A 81 1.23 13.55 0.85
C GLU A 81 0.87 13.18 2.29
N TRP A 82 -0.43 13.10 2.58
CA TRP A 82 -0.92 12.64 3.87
C TRP A 82 -0.46 11.19 4.12
N LEU A 83 -0.67 10.26 3.19
CA LEU A 83 -0.24 8.86 3.34
C LEU A 83 1.26 8.76 3.60
N ARG A 84 2.08 9.50 2.84
CA ARG A 84 3.52 9.56 3.04
C ARG A 84 3.87 10.02 4.45
N SER A 85 3.25 11.10 4.91
CA SER A 85 3.52 11.68 6.24
C SER A 85 3.15 10.71 7.37
N GLU A 86 2.03 10.00 7.24
CA GLU A 86 1.60 8.99 8.22
C GLU A 86 2.57 7.80 8.26
N LEU A 87 3.02 7.33 7.09
CA LEU A 87 3.98 6.23 7.00
C LEU A 87 5.36 6.63 7.53
N GLU A 88 5.83 7.85 7.27
CA GLU A 88 7.10 8.35 7.82
C GLU A 88 7.05 8.53 9.34
N ARG A 89 5.88 8.84 9.90
CA ARG A 89 5.70 9.01 11.35
C ARG A 89 5.65 7.68 12.09
N ASP A 90 4.83 6.75 11.62
CA ASP A 90 4.47 5.55 12.39
C ASP A 90 5.22 4.30 11.92
N SER A 91 5.68 4.29 10.67
CA SER A 91 6.38 3.17 10.06
C SER A 91 7.87 3.50 9.86
N LYS A 92 8.76 2.63 10.35
CA LYS A 92 10.23 2.79 10.20
C LYS A 92 10.71 2.47 8.77
N ILE A 93 9.91 2.78 7.75
CA ILE A 93 10.19 2.48 6.35
C ILE A 93 10.76 3.72 5.66
N VAL A 94 11.60 3.48 4.65
CA VAL A 94 12.03 4.55 3.74
C VAL A 94 10.90 4.75 2.73
N VAL A 95 10.10 5.80 2.94
CA VAL A 95 9.00 6.12 2.04
C VAL A 95 9.56 6.72 0.74
N PRO A 96 9.21 6.20 -0.45
CA PRO A 96 9.64 6.77 -1.72
C PRO A 96 9.24 8.24 -1.86
N ALA A 97 10.05 9.01 -2.61
CA ALA A 97 9.69 10.39 -2.90
C ALA A 97 8.42 10.46 -3.77
N LEU A 98 7.54 11.41 -3.46
CA LEU A 98 6.40 11.76 -4.31
C LEU A 98 6.88 12.56 -5.53
N PRO A 99 6.19 12.48 -6.68
CA PRO A 99 6.45 13.38 -7.79
C PRO A 99 6.32 14.83 -7.32
N GLY A 100 7.20 15.70 -7.79
CA GLY A 100 7.32 17.05 -7.22
C GLY A 100 6.00 17.83 -7.22
N LYS A 101 5.76 18.62 -6.17
CA LYS A 101 4.61 19.55 -6.06
C LYS A 101 4.48 20.52 -7.23
N ALA A 102 5.55 20.69 -8.02
CA ALA A 102 5.65 21.62 -9.13
C ALA A 102 5.28 23.06 -8.72
N LEU A 103 5.87 23.55 -7.63
CA LEU A 103 5.66 24.90 -7.10
C LEU A 103 5.80 26.00 -8.17
N LYS A 104 6.70 25.82 -9.15
CA LYS A 104 6.88 26.75 -10.29
C LYS A 104 5.69 26.75 -11.27
N ARG A 105 5.00 25.61 -11.43
CA ARG A 105 3.79 25.46 -12.27
C ARG A 105 2.53 25.96 -11.57
N MET A 106 2.59 26.21 -10.25
CA MET A 106 1.49 26.81 -9.47
C MET A 106 1.50 28.35 -9.45
N LEU A 107 2.51 28.99 -10.04
CA LEU A 107 2.60 30.46 -10.05
C LEU A 107 1.52 31.07 -10.96
N PRO A 108 0.88 32.18 -10.52
CA PRO A 108 -0.04 32.92 -11.37
C PRO A 108 0.70 33.59 -12.55
N PHE A 109 -0.04 33.92 -13.62
CA PHE A 109 0.45 34.62 -14.82
C PHE A 109 1.40 33.83 -15.73
N ARG A 110 1.23 32.51 -15.80
CA ARG A 110 1.87 31.67 -16.82
C ARG A 110 1.09 31.75 -18.15
N GLY A 111 1.79 31.53 -19.26
CA GLY A 111 1.17 31.39 -20.59
C GLY A 111 0.57 30.01 -20.86
N ASP A 112 0.66 29.11 -19.88
CA ASP A 112 0.15 27.74 -19.92
C ASP A 112 -0.81 27.46 -18.75
N ASP A 113 -1.50 26.32 -18.80
CA ASP A 113 -2.41 25.84 -17.75
C ASP A 113 -1.68 25.28 -16.51
N GLY A 114 -0.34 25.38 -16.48
CA GLY A 114 0.50 25.08 -15.31
C GLY A 114 0.38 23.64 -14.80
N ILE A 115 -0.29 23.47 -13.66
CA ILE A 115 -0.54 22.15 -13.04
C ILE A 115 -1.73 21.40 -13.66
N PHE A 116 -2.45 22.03 -14.59
CA PHE A 116 -3.59 21.45 -15.28
C PHE A 116 -3.29 21.09 -16.74
N GLU A 117 -2.03 21.25 -17.18
CA GLU A 117 -1.59 20.72 -18.48
C GLU A 117 -1.60 19.20 -18.47
N ASP A 118 -2.09 18.60 -19.56
CA ASP A 118 -2.20 17.14 -19.70
C ASP A 118 -0.85 16.44 -19.53
N GLU A 119 0.24 16.99 -20.09
CA GLU A 119 1.60 16.45 -19.92
C GLU A 119 2.00 16.40 -18.45
N PHE A 120 1.68 17.44 -17.68
CA PHE A 120 1.98 17.49 -16.26
C PHE A 120 1.11 16.52 -15.45
N ILE A 121 -0.16 16.42 -15.79
CA ILE A 121 -1.11 15.50 -15.14
C ILE A 121 -0.63 14.06 -15.35
N GLU A 122 -0.18 13.71 -16.56
CA GLU A 122 0.30 12.36 -16.89
C GLU A 122 1.65 12.02 -16.27
N ASP A 123 2.62 12.95 -16.26
CA ASP A 123 3.89 12.77 -15.54
C ASP A 123 3.66 12.55 -14.04
N ARG A 124 2.76 13.35 -13.45
CA ARG A 124 2.34 13.18 -12.06
C ARG A 124 1.64 11.84 -11.85
N ARG A 125 0.74 11.41 -12.74
CA ARG A 125 0.02 10.14 -12.65
C ARG A 125 1.01 8.97 -12.58
N GLN A 126 1.97 8.91 -13.50
CA GLN A 126 3.04 7.89 -13.51
C GLN A 126 3.86 7.90 -12.23
N GLY A 127 4.23 9.08 -11.72
CA GLY A 127 4.97 9.21 -10.46
C GLY A 127 4.17 8.73 -9.25
N LEU A 128 2.87 9.02 -9.20
CA LEU A 128 1.96 8.57 -8.14
C LEU A 128 1.75 7.05 -8.17
N GLU A 129 1.63 6.48 -9.37
CA GLU A 129 1.53 5.04 -9.59
C GLU A 129 2.79 4.30 -9.12
N ALA A 130 3.97 4.79 -9.52
CA ALA A 130 5.24 4.24 -9.07
C ALA A 130 5.42 4.35 -7.55
N PHE A 131 4.97 5.46 -6.95
CA PHE A 131 5.00 5.66 -5.50
C PHE A 131 4.12 4.63 -4.78
N ILE A 132 2.85 4.50 -5.17
CA ILE A 132 1.89 3.68 -4.41
C ILE A 132 2.19 2.19 -4.56
N ASN A 133 2.65 1.74 -5.74
CA ASN A 133 3.08 0.35 -5.92
C ASN A 133 4.28 -0.01 -5.04
N ARG A 134 5.28 0.88 -4.91
CA ARG A 134 6.43 0.66 -4.02
C ARG A 134 6.02 0.64 -2.55
N VAL A 135 5.15 1.55 -2.13
CA VAL A 135 4.65 1.62 -0.75
C VAL A 135 3.83 0.38 -0.43
N ALA A 136 2.84 0.05 -1.26
CA ALA A 136 1.91 -1.04 -0.98
C ALA A 136 2.56 -2.43 -1.12
N GLY A 137 3.65 -2.55 -1.89
CA GLY A 137 4.48 -3.75 -1.95
C GLY A 137 5.35 -3.98 -0.70
N HIS A 138 5.49 -3.00 0.20
CA HIS A 138 6.35 -3.12 1.36
C HIS A 138 5.62 -3.80 2.54
N PRO A 139 6.11 -4.93 3.09
CA PRO A 139 5.41 -5.68 4.14
C PRO A 139 5.09 -4.88 5.40
N LEU A 140 5.99 -3.97 5.82
CA LEU A 140 5.72 -3.09 6.96
C LEU A 140 4.61 -2.07 6.68
N ALA A 141 4.51 -1.54 5.46
CA ALA A 141 3.44 -0.62 5.08
C ALA A 141 2.08 -1.34 4.95
N GLN A 142 2.09 -2.60 4.48
CA GLN A 142 0.90 -3.46 4.45
C GLN A 142 0.29 -3.69 5.83
N ASN A 143 1.08 -3.56 6.90
CA ASN A 143 0.57 -3.65 8.25
C ASN A 143 -0.05 -2.35 8.77
N GLU A 144 0.11 -1.21 8.09
CA GLU A 144 -0.39 0.08 8.58
C GLU A 144 -1.83 0.36 8.14
N LYS A 145 -2.71 0.73 9.07
CA LYS A 145 -4.11 1.04 8.77
C LYS A 145 -4.29 2.17 7.76
N CYS A 146 -3.38 3.15 7.75
CA CYS A 146 -3.45 4.29 6.84
C CYS A 146 -3.40 3.85 5.37
N LEU A 147 -2.63 2.80 5.03
CA LEU A 147 -2.56 2.26 3.68
C LEU A 147 -3.89 1.63 3.25
N HIS A 148 -4.52 0.86 4.13
CA HIS A 148 -5.80 0.23 3.84
C HIS A 148 -6.91 1.26 3.68
N MET A 149 -6.97 2.25 4.58
CA MET A 149 -7.90 3.37 4.45
C MET A 149 -7.67 4.14 3.14
N PHE A 150 -6.41 4.36 2.76
CA PHE A 150 -6.08 5.06 1.54
C PHE A 150 -6.54 4.29 0.28
N LEU A 151 -6.38 2.96 0.24
CA LEU A 151 -6.66 2.16 -0.95
C LEU A 151 -8.10 1.61 -1.03
N GLN A 152 -8.77 1.37 0.09
CA GLN A 152 -10.02 0.59 0.14
C GLN A 152 -11.26 1.40 0.56
N GLU A 153 -11.07 2.48 1.33
CA GLU A 153 -12.20 3.28 1.81
C GLU A 153 -12.51 4.42 0.84
N PRO A 154 -13.77 4.80 0.61
CA PRO A 154 -14.08 5.90 -0.32
C PRO A 154 -13.51 7.24 0.16
N MET A 155 -13.49 7.49 1.47
CA MET A 155 -13.00 8.72 2.08
C MET A 155 -11.92 8.43 3.12
N ILE A 156 -10.93 9.32 3.20
CA ILE A 156 -9.87 9.26 4.22
C ILE A 156 -10.35 10.00 5.47
N ASP A 157 -10.50 9.29 6.58
CA ASP A 157 -10.71 9.89 7.88
C ASP A 157 -9.37 10.40 8.46
N LYS A 158 -9.19 11.71 8.49
CA LYS A 158 -7.97 12.33 9.03
C LYS A 158 -7.88 12.25 10.56
N ASN A 159 -8.98 11.92 11.24
CA ASN A 159 -9.04 11.73 12.69
C ASN A 159 -8.99 10.24 13.07
N TYR A 160 -8.64 9.36 12.12
CA TYR A 160 -8.50 7.94 12.40
C TYR A 160 -7.50 7.68 13.53
N VAL A 161 -7.70 6.59 14.25
CA VAL A 161 -6.74 6.13 15.28
C VAL A 161 -5.61 5.36 14.59
N PRO A 162 -4.36 5.86 14.63
CA PRO A 162 -3.23 5.17 14.03
C PRO A 162 -3.02 3.78 14.63
N GLY A 163 -2.40 2.90 13.85
CA GLY A 163 -2.02 1.57 14.32
C GLY A 163 -2.02 0.52 13.21
N LYS A 164 -1.74 -0.72 13.62
CA LYS A 164 -1.58 -1.82 12.70
C LYS A 164 -2.89 -2.53 12.38
N VAL A 165 -3.00 -3.05 11.17
CA VAL A 165 -4.06 -3.97 10.76
C VAL A 165 -3.86 -5.28 11.52
N ARG A 166 -4.93 -5.74 12.17
CA ARG A 166 -4.93 -7.06 12.81
C ARG A 166 -5.24 -8.08 11.72
N SER A 167 -4.28 -8.95 11.39
CA SER A 167 -4.59 -10.15 10.61
C SER A 167 -5.56 -11.01 11.42
N THR A 168 -6.80 -11.08 10.96
CA THR A 168 -7.78 -12.08 11.40
C THR A 168 -7.49 -13.42 10.76
#